data_AF-R7TJV7-F1
#
_entry.id   AF-R7TJV7-F1
#
_cell.length_a   1.000
_cell.length_b   1.000
_cell.length_c   1.000
_cell.angle_alpha   90.00
_cell.angle_beta   90.00
_cell.angle_gamma   90.00
#
_symmetry.space_group_name_H-M   'P 1'
#
loop_
_entity.id
_entity.type
_entity.pdbx_description
1 polymer ?
#
loop_
_entity_poly.entity_id
_entity_poly.type
_entity_poly.pdbx_seq_one_letter_code
_entity_poly.pdbx_strand_id
1 'polypeptide(L)'
;MKPTFVLTVFAVLAVGASYSEASSIYDNLEDVELYIEERLSGAGSNTTATPVSSKGAAIAKKAQSYLHDTKWSKASSHSVGAGKHKCNIFIAEVIKEAGGSVPHRLRQQYFIQTKSVFGIKAVAIRKNSSLIKWDIAVGKAGFHEAYDDLMTLHIHFWWSPIGANEWANTTSSYLCDDKCWVLVTSPQNGDVAAGYGHVGIVTGPATTTSAGEFAVVTNDWGFGNPPRQAQAFWRYIC
;
A
#
# COMPACT_ATOMS: atom_id res chain seq x y z
N MET A 1 -0.24 15.66 11.42
CA MET A 1 0.29 14.33 11.78
C MET A 1 -0.87 13.46 12.21
N LYS A 2 -1.08 12.28 11.60
CA LYS A 2 -2.09 11.30 12.06
C LYS A 2 -1.47 10.42 13.15
N PRO A 3 -2.25 9.91 14.13
CA PRO A 3 -1.71 9.15 15.24
C PRO A 3 -1.09 7.83 14.77
N THR A 4 0.15 7.59 15.17
CA THR A 4 0.75 6.26 15.13
C THR A 4 0.14 5.45 16.27
N PHE A 5 -0.64 4.41 15.95
CA PHE A 5 -1.08 3.46 16.96
C PHE A 5 0.08 2.49 17.23
N VAL A 6 0.58 2.49 18.46
CA VAL A 6 1.54 1.49 18.96
C VAL A 6 0.72 0.46 19.73
N LEU A 7 0.57 -0.73 19.17
CA LEU A 7 0.05 -1.87 19.91
C LEU A 7 1.25 -2.57 20.56
N THR A 8 1.41 -2.37 21.88
CA THR A 8 2.38 -3.13 22.66
C THR A 8 1.73 -4.46 23.03
N VAL A 9 2.10 -5.52 22.31
CA VAL A 9 1.73 -6.89 22.69
C VAL A 9 2.83 -7.41 23.61
N PHE A 10 2.52 -7.58 24.90
CA PHE A 10 3.39 -8.32 25.81
C PHE A 10 3.18 -9.82 25.57
N ALA A 11 4.03 -10.43 24.76
CA ALA A 11 4.14 -11.88 24.74
C ALA A 11 5.05 -12.30 25.91
N VAL A 12 4.45 -12.74 27.02
CA VAL A 12 5.19 -13.44 28.07
C VAL A 12 5.50 -14.83 27.52
N LEU A 13 6.70 -15.01 26.95
CA LEU A 13 7.25 -16.32 26.66
C LEU A 13 7.62 -16.97 27.99
N ALA A 14 6.67 -17.66 28.61
CA ALA A 14 6.95 -18.52 29.74
C ALA A 14 7.82 -19.70 29.26
N VAL A 15 9.15 -19.58 29.41
CA VAL A 15 10.07 -20.70 29.22
C VAL A 15 9.89 -21.63 30.42
N GLY A 16 8.90 -22.53 30.33
CA GLY A 16 8.60 -23.49 31.40
C GLY A 16 7.23 -24.16 31.34
N ALA A 17 6.27 -23.68 30.54
CA ALA A 17 5.01 -24.39 30.36
C ALA A 17 5.17 -25.51 29.32
N SER A 18 4.80 -26.74 29.71
CA SER A 18 4.64 -27.85 28.78
C SER A 18 3.70 -27.46 27.63
N TYR A 19 4.04 -27.91 26.43
CA TYR A 19 3.45 -27.58 25.12
C TYR A 19 1.91 -27.72 24.99
N SER A 20 1.21 -28.23 26.00
CA SER A 20 -0.23 -28.53 25.97
C SER A 20 -1.15 -27.36 26.28
N GLU A 21 -0.66 -26.24 26.86
CA GLU A 21 -1.53 -25.14 27.31
C GLU A 21 -1.52 -23.90 26.41
N ALA A 22 -0.60 -23.79 25.45
CA ALA A 22 -0.55 -22.66 24.50
C ALA A 22 -1.50 -22.81 23.30
N SER A 23 -2.19 -23.94 23.16
CA SER A 23 -3.03 -24.25 22.00
C SER A 23 -4.42 -23.61 22.04
N SER A 24 -4.93 -23.17 23.21
CA SER A 24 -6.33 -22.73 23.32
C SER A 24 -6.58 -21.24 23.09
N ILE A 25 -5.55 -20.47 22.71
CA ILE A 25 -5.66 -19.01 22.47
C ILE A 25 -5.79 -18.70 20.97
N TYR A 26 -5.50 -19.67 20.08
CA TYR A 26 -5.47 -19.46 18.63
C TYR A 26 -6.72 -19.92 17.87
N ASP A 27 -7.67 -20.60 18.52
CA ASP A 27 -8.86 -21.17 17.87
C ASP A 27 -9.99 -20.14 17.58
N ASN A 28 -9.80 -18.85 17.87
CA ASN A 28 -10.85 -17.82 17.68
C ASN A 28 -10.53 -16.79 16.58
N LEU A 29 -9.64 -17.10 15.64
CA LEU A 29 -9.30 -16.21 14.51
C LEU A 29 -9.82 -16.67 13.14
N GLU A 30 -10.48 -17.83 13.07
CA GLU A 30 -11.08 -18.35 11.83
C GLU A 30 -12.51 -17.82 11.55
N ASP A 31 -13.16 -17.14 12.52
CA ASP A 31 -14.54 -16.65 12.39
C ASP A 31 -14.70 -15.26 11.71
N VAL A 32 -13.67 -14.77 11.01
CA VAL A 32 -13.74 -13.48 10.27
C VAL A 32 -13.88 -13.69 8.75
N GLU A 33 -13.95 -14.93 8.27
CA GLU A 33 -13.91 -15.26 6.84
C GLU A 33 -15.29 -15.58 6.20
N LEU A 34 -16.37 -14.94 6.67
CA LEU A 34 -17.73 -15.26 6.21
C LEU A 34 -18.62 -14.02 6.07
N TYR A 35 -18.34 -13.18 5.07
CA TYR A 35 -19.35 -12.36 4.38
C TYR A 35 -18.70 -11.68 3.16
N ILE A 36 -18.78 -12.29 1.97
CA ILE A 36 -18.82 -11.65 0.63
C ILE A 36 -18.99 -12.80 -0.37
N GLU A 37 -20.24 -13.20 -0.63
CA GLU A 37 -20.63 -13.88 -1.88
C GLU A 37 -22.12 -13.64 -2.13
N GLU A 38 -22.49 -12.46 -2.64
CA GLU A 38 -23.63 -12.34 -3.58
C GLU A 38 -23.74 -10.92 -4.14
N ARG A 39 -23.31 -10.72 -5.39
CA ARG A 39 -23.97 -9.88 -6.43
C ARG A 39 -23.00 -9.47 -7.54
N LEU A 40 -22.92 -10.31 -8.56
CA LEU A 40 -22.57 -9.89 -9.91
C LEU A 40 -23.56 -10.49 -10.90
N SER A 41 -24.63 -9.76 -11.20
CA SER A 41 -25.30 -9.90 -12.49
C SER A 41 -26.01 -8.61 -12.89
N GLY A 42 -25.61 -8.10 -14.06
CA GLY A 42 -26.48 -7.27 -14.90
C GLY A 42 -26.30 -5.76 -14.79
N ALA A 43 -25.54 -5.18 -15.72
CA ALA A 43 -25.94 -3.93 -16.37
C ALA A 43 -25.14 -3.73 -17.67
N GLY A 44 -25.81 -3.89 -18.81
CA GLY A 44 -25.34 -3.41 -20.10
C GLY A 44 -25.29 -1.88 -20.09
N SER A 45 -24.16 -1.31 -20.49
CA SER A 45 -23.94 0.13 -20.50
C SER A 45 -24.23 0.72 -21.87
N ASN A 46 -25.31 1.49 -21.96
CA ASN A 46 -25.52 2.48 -23.01
C ASN A 46 -24.63 3.70 -22.70
N THR A 47 -23.65 3.94 -23.56
CA THR A 47 -22.62 4.98 -23.44
C THR A 47 -23.17 6.37 -23.77
N THR A 48 -23.83 7.00 -22.80
CA THR A 48 -23.98 8.46 -22.77
C THR A 48 -22.75 9.03 -22.07
N ALA A 49 -21.99 9.91 -22.74
CA ALA A 49 -20.77 10.50 -22.21
C ALA A 49 -21.04 11.18 -20.85
N THR A 50 -20.55 10.58 -19.77
CA THR A 50 -20.69 11.10 -18.42
C THR A 50 -19.93 12.42 -18.31
N PRO A 51 -20.55 13.51 -17.83
CA PRO A 51 -19.86 14.75 -17.54
C PRO A 51 -18.67 14.49 -16.62
N VAL A 52 -17.52 15.10 -16.94
CA VAL A 52 -16.33 15.03 -16.08
C VAL A 52 -16.72 15.52 -14.69
N SER A 53 -16.51 14.70 -13.66
CA SER A 53 -16.81 15.11 -12.29
C SER A 53 -15.95 16.35 -11.97
N SER A 54 -16.52 17.35 -11.29
CA SER A 54 -15.79 18.56 -10.90
C SER A 54 -14.51 18.23 -10.12
N LYS A 55 -14.51 17.11 -9.41
CA LYS A 55 -13.35 16.57 -8.69
C LYS A 55 -12.31 15.91 -9.60
N GLY A 56 -12.70 15.18 -10.64
CA GLY A 56 -11.76 14.68 -11.66
C GLY A 56 -10.98 15.83 -12.30
N ALA A 57 -11.68 16.91 -12.68
CA ALA A 57 -11.03 18.11 -13.20
C ALA A 57 -10.06 18.75 -12.18
N ALA A 58 -10.42 18.79 -10.89
CA ALA A 58 -9.55 19.30 -9.83
C ALA A 58 -8.30 18.43 -9.63
N ILE A 59 -8.44 17.10 -9.65
CA ILE A 59 -7.34 16.14 -9.57
C ILE A 59 -6.38 16.34 -10.76
N ALA A 60 -6.89 16.43 -11.98
CA ALA A 60 -6.07 16.66 -13.18
C ALA A 60 -5.31 17.98 -13.11
N LYS A 61 -6.01 19.08 -12.76
CA LYS A 61 -5.39 20.40 -12.61
C LYS A 61 -4.31 20.39 -11.53
N LYS A 62 -4.55 19.72 -10.40
CA LYS A 62 -3.56 19.57 -9.33
C LYS A 62 -2.35 18.76 -9.80
N ALA A 63 -2.54 17.65 -10.51
CA ALA A 63 -1.44 16.86 -11.07
C ALA A 63 -0.56 17.71 -12.01
N GLN A 64 -1.18 18.46 -12.93
CA GLN A 64 -0.49 19.35 -13.86
C GLN A 64 0.29 20.46 -13.16
N SER A 65 -0.19 20.96 -12.01
CA SER A 65 0.50 22.00 -11.25
C SER A 65 1.86 21.58 -10.69
N TYR A 66 2.15 20.27 -10.65
CA TYR A 66 3.44 19.72 -10.25
C TYR A 66 4.37 19.38 -11.41
N LEU A 67 4.02 19.73 -12.65
CA LEU A 67 4.90 19.46 -13.78
C LEU A 67 6.31 20.05 -13.52
N HIS A 68 7.35 19.25 -13.75
CA HIS A 68 8.75 19.55 -13.45
C HIS A 68 9.14 19.57 -11.96
N ASP A 69 8.21 19.32 -11.03
CA ASP A 69 8.56 19.17 -9.62
C ASP A 69 9.43 17.92 -9.41
N THR A 70 10.52 18.07 -8.67
CA THR A 70 11.47 16.98 -8.39
C THR A 70 11.09 16.20 -7.13
N LYS A 71 10.17 16.70 -6.29
CA LYS A 71 9.81 16.12 -5.00
C LYS A 71 9.49 14.63 -5.10
N TRP A 72 8.69 14.21 -6.08
CA TRP A 72 8.31 12.81 -6.25
C TRP A 72 9.16 12.02 -7.24
N SER A 73 10.25 12.59 -7.74
CA SER A 73 11.11 11.86 -8.68
C SER A 73 11.79 10.66 -8.03
N LYS A 74 12.20 9.68 -8.84
CA LYS A 74 13.00 8.55 -8.36
C LYS A 74 14.32 9.02 -7.72
N ALA A 75 14.95 10.05 -8.29
CA ALA A 75 16.19 10.63 -7.79
C ALA A 75 16.05 11.37 -6.44
N SER A 76 14.88 11.93 -6.14
CA SER A 76 14.63 12.67 -4.90
C SER A 76 14.71 11.78 -3.65
N SER A 77 15.23 12.35 -2.56
CA SER A 77 15.29 11.74 -1.23
C SER A 77 13.96 11.80 -0.46
N HIS A 78 12.93 12.45 -1.00
CA HIS A 78 11.63 12.61 -0.36
C HIS A 78 10.96 11.26 -0.04
N SER A 79 10.26 11.17 1.11
CA SER A 79 9.47 10.02 1.54
C SER A 79 10.30 8.72 1.66
N VAL A 80 10.12 7.76 0.74
CA VAL A 80 10.80 6.44 0.76
C VAL A 80 12.28 6.47 0.35
N GLY A 81 12.85 7.66 0.13
CA GLY A 81 14.25 7.87 -0.20
C GLY A 81 14.57 7.81 -1.70
N ALA A 82 15.83 8.13 -2.03
CA ALA A 82 16.35 8.16 -3.39
C ALA A 82 16.45 6.74 -4.00
N GLY A 83 16.34 6.65 -5.32
CA GLY A 83 16.37 5.40 -6.08
C GLY A 83 15.08 4.56 -6.00
N LYS A 84 14.07 5.03 -5.26
CA LYS A 84 12.77 4.36 -5.12
C LYS A 84 11.71 5.05 -5.97
N HIS A 85 10.87 4.24 -6.62
CA HIS A 85 9.69 4.71 -7.34
C HIS A 85 8.67 5.31 -6.35
N LYS A 86 8.13 6.48 -6.69
CA LYS A 86 7.17 7.23 -5.84
C LYS A 86 5.88 7.56 -6.56
N CYS A 87 5.60 6.90 -7.69
CA CYS A 87 4.40 7.15 -8.49
C CYS A 87 3.12 7.01 -7.66
N ASN A 88 2.97 5.94 -6.90
CA ASN A 88 1.80 5.77 -6.03
C ASN A 88 1.70 6.79 -4.89
N ILE A 89 2.83 7.33 -4.41
CA ILE A 89 2.86 8.40 -3.41
C ILE A 89 2.40 9.72 -4.05
N PHE A 90 2.89 10.04 -5.25
CA PHE A 90 2.47 11.21 -6.02
C PHE A 90 0.96 11.22 -6.23
N ILE A 91 0.39 10.12 -6.73
CA ILE A 91 -1.06 9.97 -6.95
C ILE A 91 -1.83 10.22 -5.66
N ALA A 92 -1.38 9.60 -4.56
CA ALA A 92 -2.06 9.72 -3.29
C ALA A 92 -2.05 11.14 -2.72
N GLU A 93 -0.94 11.87 -2.87
CA GLU A 93 -0.85 13.26 -2.42
C GLU A 93 -1.70 14.18 -3.31
N VAL A 94 -1.61 14.04 -4.64
CA VAL A 94 -2.41 14.84 -5.59
C VAL A 94 -3.91 14.70 -5.34
N ILE A 95 -4.41 13.47 -5.19
CA ILE A 95 -5.84 13.23 -4.95
C ILE A 95 -6.28 13.84 -3.61
N LYS A 96 -5.48 13.66 -2.54
CA LYS A 96 -5.78 14.25 -1.23
C LYS A 96 -5.80 15.78 -1.28
N GLU A 97 -4.84 16.38 -1.96
CA GLU A 97 -4.77 17.84 -2.14
C GLU A 97 -5.89 18.40 -3.02
N ALA A 98 -6.46 17.57 -3.90
CA ALA A 98 -7.66 17.88 -4.66
C ALA A 98 -8.96 17.63 -3.87
N GLY A 99 -8.89 17.22 -2.60
CA GLY A 99 -10.05 16.96 -1.74
C GLY A 99 -10.69 15.59 -1.94
N GLY A 100 -9.94 14.62 -2.50
CA GLY A 100 -10.35 13.22 -2.64
C GLY A 100 -9.82 12.31 -1.53
N SER A 101 -10.38 11.11 -1.43
CA SER A 101 -9.86 10.00 -0.63
C SER A 101 -9.04 9.04 -1.50
N VAL A 102 -8.11 8.32 -0.89
CA VAL A 102 -7.24 7.36 -1.57
C VAL A 102 -7.22 6.10 -0.73
N PRO A 103 -7.41 4.91 -1.32
CA PRO A 103 -7.33 3.68 -0.56
C PRO A 103 -5.91 3.47 0.00
N HIS A 104 -5.85 2.93 1.21
CA HIS A 104 -4.61 2.61 1.90
C HIS A 104 -4.52 1.10 2.15
N ARG A 105 -3.31 0.57 2.06
CA ARG A 105 -2.98 -0.76 2.55
C ARG A 105 -2.32 -0.66 3.92
N LEU A 106 -2.66 -1.61 4.77
CA LEU A 106 -1.95 -1.84 6.02
C LEU A 106 -0.60 -2.47 5.71
N ARG A 107 0.48 -1.76 6.01
CA ARG A 107 1.81 -2.39 6.09
C ARG A 107 2.07 -2.77 7.55
N GLN A 108 2.10 -4.06 7.81
CA GLN A 108 2.64 -4.60 9.05
C GLN A 108 4.17 -4.68 8.89
N GLN A 109 4.90 -3.89 9.67
CA GLN A 109 6.34 -4.07 9.86
C GLN A 109 6.58 -4.51 11.31
N TYR A 110 7.26 -5.64 11.45
CA TYR A 110 7.67 -6.17 12.73
C TYR A 110 9.05 -5.61 13.08
N PHE A 111 9.15 -4.90 14.21
CA PHE A 111 10.43 -4.53 14.79
C PHE A 111 10.58 -5.26 16.12
N ILE A 112 11.64 -6.06 16.23
CA ILE A 112 12.05 -6.63 17.51
C ILE A 112 13.19 -5.76 18.02
N GLN A 113 12.94 -5.04 19.11
CA GLN A 113 13.99 -4.39 19.85
C GLN A 113 14.43 -5.32 20.98
N THR A 114 15.60 -5.93 20.81
CA THR A 114 16.25 -6.65 21.91
C THR A 114 17.05 -5.63 22.71
N LYS A 115 16.59 -5.27 23.92
CA LYS A 115 17.45 -4.59 24.89
C LYS A 115 18.38 -5.64 25.50
N SER A 116 19.54 -5.83 24.86
CA SER A 116 20.56 -6.69 25.42
C SER A 116 21.39 -5.89 26.43
N VAL A 117 21.39 -6.29 27.70
CA VAL A 117 22.34 -5.80 28.71
C VAL A 117 23.79 -6.21 28.36
N PHE A 118 23.97 -7.21 27.49
CA PHE A 118 25.27 -7.81 27.13
C PHE A 118 25.69 -7.70 25.65
N GLY A 119 25.31 -6.63 24.92
CA GLY A 119 25.85 -6.37 23.58
C GLY A 119 25.43 -7.28 22.41
N ILE A 120 24.25 -7.93 22.44
CA ILE A 120 23.70 -8.64 21.27
C ILE A 120 23.31 -7.63 20.18
N LYS A 121 23.94 -7.77 19.01
CA LYS A 121 23.65 -7.02 17.79
C LYS A 121 22.38 -7.58 17.15
N ALA A 122 21.31 -6.78 17.19
CA ALA A 122 20.04 -6.89 16.46
C ALA A 122 19.75 -8.19 15.68
N VAL A 123 18.68 -8.89 16.06
CA VAL A 123 18.12 -10.01 15.27
C VAL A 123 17.14 -9.43 14.24
N ALA A 124 17.46 -9.57 12.96
CA ALA A 124 16.53 -9.25 11.88
C ALA A 124 15.67 -10.47 11.57
N ILE A 125 14.34 -10.34 11.70
CA ILE A 125 13.42 -11.41 11.29
C ILE A 125 12.78 -11.08 9.94
N ARG A 126 12.85 -12.02 9.00
CA ARG A 126 12.24 -11.92 7.67
C ARG A 126 11.04 -12.86 7.61
N LYS A 127 9.86 -12.33 7.23
CA LYS A 127 8.66 -13.14 6.99
C LYS A 127 8.91 -14.06 5.78
N ASN A 128 8.73 -15.37 5.94
CA ASN A 128 8.63 -16.34 4.85
C ASN A 128 7.14 -16.63 4.59
N SER A 129 6.73 -16.64 3.32
CA SER A 129 5.36 -16.36 2.90
C SER A 129 4.37 -17.54 2.94
N SER A 130 4.66 -18.64 3.63
CA SER A 130 3.73 -19.78 3.64
C SER A 130 3.55 -20.52 4.97
N LEU A 131 4.34 -20.25 6.01
CA LEU A 131 4.15 -20.83 7.34
C LEU A 131 4.63 -19.81 8.39
N ILE A 132 3.80 -19.51 9.39
CA ILE A 132 4.23 -18.78 10.59
C ILE A 132 5.08 -19.74 11.44
N LYS A 133 6.29 -20.06 10.96
CA LYS A 133 7.33 -20.70 11.77
C LYS A 133 8.41 -19.66 12.05
N TRP A 134 8.55 -19.33 13.33
CA TRP A 134 9.60 -18.45 13.83
C TRP A 134 10.74 -19.32 14.33
N ASP A 135 11.74 -19.58 13.48
CA ASP A 135 12.97 -20.23 13.92
C ASP A 135 13.88 -19.18 14.57
N ILE A 136 13.81 -19.06 15.90
CA ILE A 136 14.79 -18.30 16.67
C ILE A 136 16.00 -19.23 16.85
N ALA A 137 17.00 -19.08 15.99
CA ALA A 137 18.29 -19.74 16.18
C ALA A 137 19.05 -19.06 17.33
N VAL A 138 18.74 -19.43 18.56
CA VAL A 138 19.60 -19.12 19.71
C VAL A 138 20.81 -20.05 19.63
N GLY A 139 21.98 -19.50 19.34
CA GLY A 139 23.22 -20.26 19.37
C GLY A 139 23.40 -20.89 20.76
N LYS A 140 23.59 -22.21 20.80
CA LYS A 140 23.92 -22.99 22.01
C LYS A 140 25.30 -22.54 22.54
N ALA A 141 25.35 -21.41 23.24
CA ALA A 141 26.45 -21.07 24.13
C ALA A 141 25.89 -21.17 25.55
N GLY A 142 26.52 -21.98 26.41
CA GLY A 142 26.00 -22.37 27.71
C GLY A 142 25.76 -21.20 28.66
N PHE A 143 24.52 -20.72 28.71
CA PHE A 143 24.00 -19.83 29.74
C PHE A 143 23.09 -20.62 30.66
N HIS A 144 23.66 -21.12 31.76
CA HIS A 144 22.90 -21.41 32.97
C HIS A 144 22.92 -20.13 33.81
N GLU A 145 21.73 -19.68 34.21
CA GLU A 145 21.45 -18.55 35.10
C GLU A 145 21.32 -17.16 34.45
N ALA A 146 20.17 -16.53 34.77
CA ALA A 146 19.67 -15.20 34.41
C ALA A 146 19.08 -15.02 32.99
N TYR A 147 17.79 -15.32 32.84
CA TYR A 147 16.96 -14.78 31.75
C TYR A 147 15.61 -14.28 32.26
N ASP A 148 15.61 -13.06 32.80
CA ASP A 148 14.43 -12.18 32.85
C ASP A 148 14.57 -11.05 31.81
N ASP A 149 15.14 -11.35 30.64
CA ASP A 149 15.23 -10.39 29.55
C ASP A 149 13.87 -10.32 28.83
N LEU A 150 13.07 -9.33 29.24
CA LEU A 150 11.81 -8.97 28.59
C LEU A 150 12.07 -8.57 27.13
N MET A 151 11.67 -9.43 26.20
CA MET A 151 11.62 -9.12 24.78
C MET A 151 10.36 -8.32 24.49
N THR A 152 10.49 -7.04 24.13
CA THR A 152 9.35 -6.23 23.67
C THR A 152 9.24 -6.29 22.15
N LEU A 153 8.15 -6.89 21.66
CA LEU A 153 7.78 -6.83 20.25
C LEU A 153 7.04 -5.52 19.98
N HIS A 154 7.62 -4.66 19.13
CA HIS A 154 6.97 -3.45 18.67
C HIS A 154 6.36 -3.69 17.28
N ILE A 155 5.03 -3.77 17.21
CA ILE A 155 4.31 -3.87 15.94
C ILE A 155 3.93 -2.46 15.53
N HIS A 156 4.53 -1.99 14.42
CA HIS A 156 4.19 -0.71 13.83
C HIS A 156 3.27 -0.93 12.62
N PHE A 157 2.05 -0.39 12.73
CA PHE A 157 1.13 -0.31 11.61
C PHE A 157 1.34 1.03 10.90
N TRP A 158 1.83 1.00 9.67
CA TRP A 158 1.94 2.19 8.84
C TRP A 158 0.95 2.10 7.68
N TRP A 159 0.14 3.15 7.54
CA TRP A 159 -0.77 3.31 6.43
C TRP A 159 0.02 3.78 5.22
N SER A 160 0.08 2.97 4.17
CA SER A 160 0.70 3.33 2.90
C SER A 160 -0.38 3.40 1.82
N PRO A 161 -0.32 4.34 0.88
CA PRO A 161 -1.14 4.23 -0.33
C PRO A 161 -0.95 2.87 -0.99
N ILE A 162 -2.02 2.36 -1.60
CA ILE A 162 -1.89 1.15 -2.43
C ILE A 162 -0.82 1.36 -3.51
N GLY A 163 -0.14 0.29 -3.90
CA GLY A 163 0.92 0.36 -4.90
C GLY A 163 0.38 0.44 -6.33
N ALA A 164 1.29 0.64 -7.28
CA ALA A 164 0.95 0.68 -8.70
C ALA A 164 0.31 -0.62 -9.20
N ASN A 165 0.72 -1.77 -8.67
CA ASN A 165 0.15 -3.06 -9.05
C ASN A 165 -1.29 -3.21 -8.55
N GLU A 166 -1.59 -2.71 -7.35
CA GLU A 166 -2.96 -2.69 -6.84
C GLU A 166 -3.85 -1.72 -7.62
N TRP A 167 -3.32 -0.59 -8.09
CA TRP A 167 -4.03 0.28 -9.04
C TRP A 167 -4.26 -0.40 -10.40
N ALA A 168 -3.32 -1.20 -10.88
CA ALA A 168 -3.42 -1.90 -12.17
C ALA A 168 -4.32 -3.14 -12.11
N ASN A 169 -4.64 -3.65 -10.92
CA ASN A 169 -5.50 -4.81 -10.75
C ASN A 169 -6.98 -4.39 -10.80
N THR A 170 -7.68 -4.78 -11.87
CA THR A 170 -9.12 -4.52 -12.08
C THR A 170 -10.04 -5.18 -11.06
N THR A 171 -9.50 -6.12 -10.27
CA THR A 171 -10.19 -6.84 -9.17
C THR A 171 -9.60 -6.51 -7.80
N SER A 172 -8.89 -5.39 -7.67
CA SER A 172 -8.30 -4.94 -6.40
C SER A 172 -9.39 -4.67 -5.37
N SER A 173 -9.45 -5.45 -4.29
CA SER A 173 -10.41 -5.23 -3.19
C SER A 173 -10.30 -3.82 -2.61
N TYR A 174 -9.09 -3.25 -2.55
CA TYR A 174 -8.88 -1.86 -2.12
C TYR A 174 -9.64 -0.81 -2.95
N LEU A 175 -9.96 -1.11 -4.21
CA LEU A 175 -10.67 -0.20 -5.12
C LEU A 175 -12.12 -0.64 -5.33
N CYS A 176 -12.38 -1.94 -5.44
CA CYS A 176 -13.72 -2.48 -5.60
C CYS A 176 -14.60 -2.26 -4.36
N ASP A 177 -14.02 -2.31 -3.15
CA ASP A 177 -14.75 -2.10 -1.90
C ASP A 177 -14.88 -0.61 -1.53
N ASP A 178 -14.07 0.26 -2.15
CA ASP A 178 -14.12 1.71 -1.94
C ASP A 178 -15.17 2.34 -2.85
N LYS A 179 -16.29 2.77 -2.24
CA LYS A 179 -17.44 3.39 -2.93
C LYS A 179 -17.09 4.69 -3.68
N CYS A 180 -15.91 5.25 -3.48
CA CYS A 180 -15.47 6.46 -4.15
C CYS A 180 -14.71 6.20 -5.47
N TRP A 181 -14.43 4.93 -5.80
CA TRP A 181 -13.71 4.56 -7.01
C TRP A 181 -14.55 3.63 -7.90
N VAL A 182 -14.54 3.89 -9.20
CA VAL A 182 -15.17 3.02 -10.19
C VAL A 182 -14.20 2.75 -11.34
N LEU A 183 -14.15 1.49 -11.78
CA LEU A 183 -13.38 1.10 -12.96
C LEU A 183 -14.07 1.66 -14.21
N VAL A 184 -13.32 2.30 -15.11
CA VAL A 184 -13.85 2.89 -16.35
C VAL A 184 -13.07 2.39 -17.57
N THR A 185 -13.75 2.33 -18.72
CA THR A 185 -13.15 1.96 -20.02
C THR A 185 -12.93 3.16 -20.93
N SER A 186 -13.54 4.31 -20.63
CA SER A 186 -13.38 5.57 -21.35
C SER A 186 -12.76 6.61 -20.41
N PRO A 187 -11.42 6.75 -20.42
CA PRO A 187 -10.73 7.63 -19.49
C PRO A 187 -11.02 9.11 -19.75
N GLN A 188 -11.05 9.88 -18.67
CA GLN A 188 -11.25 11.33 -18.64
C GLN A 188 -10.19 11.97 -17.73
N ASN A 189 -10.03 13.29 -17.87
CA ASN A 189 -9.14 14.06 -17.00
C ASN A 189 -9.50 13.82 -15.52
N GLY A 190 -8.50 13.39 -14.75
CA GLY A 190 -8.61 13.09 -13.33
C GLY A 190 -8.66 11.60 -13.00
N ASP A 191 -8.93 10.75 -14.00
CA ASP A 191 -8.87 9.30 -13.80
C ASP A 191 -7.44 8.86 -13.52
N VAL A 192 -7.30 7.82 -12.69
CA VAL A 192 -6.01 7.19 -12.39
C VAL A 192 -5.77 6.07 -13.39
N ALA A 193 -4.71 6.18 -14.18
CA ALA A 193 -4.25 5.16 -15.13
C ALA A 193 -3.11 4.34 -14.50
N ALA A 194 -3.17 3.01 -14.60
CA ALA A 194 -2.16 2.14 -13.98
C ALA A 194 -1.82 0.93 -14.86
N GLY A 195 -0.56 0.50 -14.80
CA GLY A 195 -0.08 -0.68 -15.49
C GLY A 195 1.42 -0.86 -15.38
N TYR A 196 1.91 -2.10 -15.53
CA TYR A 196 3.33 -2.43 -15.64
C TYR A 196 4.21 -1.87 -14.50
N GLY A 197 3.68 -1.83 -13.27
CA GLY A 197 4.41 -1.34 -12.09
C GLY A 197 4.48 0.18 -11.96
N HIS A 198 3.67 0.94 -12.72
CA HIS A 198 3.60 2.40 -12.63
C HIS A 198 2.15 2.88 -12.43
N VAL A 199 1.95 4.12 -11.99
CA VAL A 199 0.63 4.79 -11.88
C VAL A 199 0.70 6.30 -12.23
N GLY A 200 -0.29 6.83 -12.94
CA GLY A 200 -0.38 8.21 -13.45
C GLY A 200 -1.81 8.78 -13.38
N ILE A 201 -1.97 10.09 -13.45
CA ILE A 201 -3.28 10.77 -13.56
C ILE A 201 -3.49 11.19 -15.01
N VAL A 202 -4.63 10.86 -15.61
CA VAL A 202 -5.03 11.34 -16.93
C VAL A 202 -5.20 12.86 -16.88
N THR A 203 -4.44 13.59 -17.69
CA THR A 203 -4.43 15.07 -17.69
C THR A 203 -4.73 15.68 -19.05
N GLY A 204 -4.87 14.86 -20.09
CA GLY A 204 -5.31 15.29 -21.41
C GLY A 204 -5.64 14.11 -22.31
N PRO A 205 -5.97 14.37 -23.59
CA PRO A 205 -6.18 13.31 -24.58
C PRO A 205 -4.92 12.46 -24.66
N ALA A 206 -5.04 11.16 -24.36
CA ALA A 206 -3.94 10.22 -24.43
C ALA A 206 -2.65 10.69 -23.72
N THR A 207 -2.79 11.36 -22.56
CA THR A 207 -1.65 11.83 -21.77
C THR A 207 -1.92 11.67 -20.28
N THR A 208 -0.87 11.33 -19.54
CA THR A 208 -0.90 11.29 -18.08
C THR A 208 0.22 12.12 -17.48
N THR A 209 -0.01 12.64 -16.27
CA THR A 209 1.02 13.25 -15.44
C THR A 209 1.37 12.29 -14.30
N SER A 210 2.66 12.01 -14.12
CA SER A 210 3.14 11.04 -13.13
C SER A 210 4.57 11.36 -12.66
N ALA A 211 4.98 10.73 -11.56
CA ALA A 211 6.36 10.80 -11.09
C ALA A 211 7.32 10.07 -12.05
N GLY A 212 8.29 10.78 -12.62
CA GLY A 212 9.35 10.24 -13.46
C GLY A 212 10.66 9.99 -12.71
N GLU A 213 11.73 9.76 -13.48
CA GLU A 213 13.06 9.50 -12.92
C GLU A 213 13.65 10.74 -12.23
N PHE A 214 13.59 11.90 -12.89
CA PHE A 214 14.19 13.15 -12.43
C PHE A 214 13.17 14.20 -11.97
N ALA A 215 11.95 14.16 -12.52
CA ALA A 215 10.87 15.08 -12.16
C ALA A 215 9.50 14.44 -12.44
N VAL A 216 8.44 15.10 -12.01
CA VAL A 216 7.09 14.87 -12.51
C VAL A 216 7.05 15.26 -13.99
N VAL A 217 6.52 14.37 -14.81
CA VAL A 217 6.45 14.52 -16.27
C VAL A 217 5.03 14.27 -16.76
N THR A 218 4.69 14.90 -17.89
CA THR A 218 3.53 14.55 -18.69
C THR A 218 4.02 13.83 -19.93
N ASN A 219 3.47 12.66 -20.21
CA ASN A 219 3.78 11.91 -21.42
C ASN A 219 2.58 11.03 -21.81
N ASP A 220 2.75 10.31 -22.92
CA ASP A 220 1.76 9.38 -23.44
C ASP A 220 1.61 8.12 -22.57
N TRP A 221 2.58 7.83 -21.69
CA TRP A 221 2.50 6.75 -20.71
C TRP A 221 2.02 5.40 -21.30
N GLY A 222 2.36 5.15 -22.58
CA GLY A 222 1.92 3.98 -23.34
C GLY A 222 0.66 4.15 -24.21
N PHE A 223 0.19 5.38 -24.46
CA PHE A 223 -0.78 5.68 -25.53
C PHE A 223 -0.13 5.71 -26.94
N GLY A 224 1.21 5.72 -27.05
CA GLY A 224 1.97 5.64 -28.32
C GLY A 224 2.46 4.24 -28.68
N ASN A 225 2.90 4.01 -29.92
CA ASN A 225 3.10 2.68 -30.52
C ASN A 225 4.49 2.04 -30.23
N PRO A 226 4.59 0.77 -29.77
CA PRO A 226 3.49 -0.11 -29.36
C PRO A 226 2.89 0.34 -28.03
N PRO A 227 1.56 0.49 -27.96
CA PRO A 227 0.92 1.04 -26.78
C PRO A 227 1.01 0.04 -25.64
N ARG A 228 1.75 0.43 -24.60
CA ARG A 228 1.58 -0.14 -23.27
C ARG A 228 0.29 0.46 -22.72
N GLN A 229 -0.85 -0.01 -23.21
CA GLN A 229 -2.15 0.44 -22.74
C GLN A 229 -2.19 0.27 -21.23
N ALA A 230 -2.58 1.32 -20.51
CA ALA A 230 -2.84 1.19 -19.09
C ALA A 230 -3.81 0.02 -18.88
N GLN A 231 -3.52 -0.84 -17.91
CA GLN A 231 -4.29 -2.06 -17.66
C GLN A 231 -5.62 -1.74 -16.99
N ALA A 232 -5.68 -0.62 -16.25
CA ALA A 232 -6.87 -0.16 -15.58
C ALA A 232 -6.93 1.37 -15.57
N PHE A 233 -8.17 1.89 -15.61
CA PHE A 233 -8.50 3.29 -15.36
C PHE A 233 -9.53 3.37 -14.24
N TRP A 234 -9.24 4.15 -13.20
CA TRP A 234 -10.11 4.32 -12.05
C TRP A 234 -10.57 5.77 -11.95
N ARG A 235 -11.89 5.97 -11.89
CA ARG A 235 -12.51 7.28 -11.73
C ARG A 235 -12.92 7.51 -10.30
N TYR A 236 -12.55 8.67 -9.78
CA TYR A 236 -13.04 9.15 -8.49
C TYR A 236 -14.43 9.77 -8.65
N ILE A 237 -15.42 9.24 -7.90
CA ILE A 237 -16.84 9.61 -8.02
C ILE A 237 -17.45 10.20 -6.73
N CYS A 238 -16.70 10.17 -5.64
CA CYS A 238 -16.93 11.07 -4.53
C CYS A 238 -16.26 12.42 -4.83
#